data_AF-A0A4U0WZV7-F1
#
_entry.id   AF-A0A4U0WZV7-F1
#
_cell.length_a   1.000
_cell.length_b   1.000
_cell.length_c   1.000
_cell.angle_alpha   90.00
_cell.angle_beta   90.00
_cell.angle_gamma   90.00
#
_symmetry.space_group_name_H-M   'P 1'
#
loop_
_entity.id
_entity.type
_entity.pdbx_description
1 polymer ?
#
loop_
_entity_poly.entity_id
_entity_poly.type
_entity_poly.pdbx_seq_one_letter_code
_entity_poly.pdbx_strand_id
1 'polypeptide(L)'
;MTLEKCATYCSQYAFWGVEYGQECYCGKTLAPTSKNMTATDCKTPCPGNSTEYCGAGSRLSLYYFSANSTIATTTAAAQASPTAKMRRAKRAANLEAFMDRYGLHG
;
A
#
# COMPACT_ATOMS: atom_id res chain seq x y z
N MET A 1 9.93 8.74 -0.56
CA MET A 1 8.84 7.77 -0.32
C MET A 1 9.33 6.64 0.58
N THR A 2 8.51 6.19 1.52
CA THR A 2 8.69 4.96 2.32
C THR A 2 7.35 4.22 2.36
N LEU A 3 7.33 2.96 2.78
CA LEU A 3 6.06 2.23 2.89
C LEU A 3 5.11 2.88 3.90
N GLU A 4 5.64 3.38 5.01
CA GLU A 4 4.84 4.03 6.06
C GLU A 4 4.22 5.34 5.59
N LYS A 5 4.98 6.16 4.83
CA LYS A 5 4.43 7.39 4.24
C LYS A 5 3.26 7.08 3.31
N CYS A 6 3.37 6.04 2.50
CA CYS A 6 2.30 5.61 1.61
C CYS A 6 1.08 5.10 2.36
N ALA A 7 1.31 4.27 3.38
CA ALA A 7 0.25 3.75 4.23
C ALA A 7 -0.50 4.90 4.94
N THR A 8 0.21 5.87 5.51
CA THR A 8 -0.42 7.02 6.16
C THR A 8 -1.26 7.83 5.17
N TYR A 9 -0.75 8.08 3.97
CA TYR A 9 -1.48 8.76 2.90
C TYR A 9 -2.77 8.02 2.53
N CYS A 10 -2.71 6.68 2.42
CA CYS A 10 -3.84 5.85 2.03
C CYS A 10 -4.68 5.32 3.21
N SER A 11 -4.57 5.91 4.41
CA SER A 11 -5.22 5.40 5.64
C SER A 11 -6.75 5.29 5.56
N GLN A 12 -7.41 6.02 4.66
CA GLN A 12 -8.86 5.95 4.44
C GLN A 12 -9.30 4.85 3.45
N TYR A 13 -8.35 4.10 2.88
CA TYR A 13 -8.58 3.08 1.86
C TYR A 13 -8.27 1.69 2.41
N ALA A 14 -8.88 0.66 1.84
CA ALA A 14 -8.65 -0.73 2.26
C ALA A 14 -7.30 -1.25 1.74
N PHE A 15 -6.95 -0.85 0.52
CA PHE A 15 -5.74 -1.23 -0.20
C PHE A 15 -4.90 -0.01 -0.48
N TRP A 16 -3.59 -0.23 -0.52
CA TRP A 16 -2.64 0.76 -0.95
C TRP A 16 -1.43 0.09 -1.57
N GLY A 17 -0.65 0.82 -2.35
CA GLY A 17 0.52 0.26 -3.00
C GLY A 17 1.50 1.32 -3.45
N VAL A 18 2.70 0.87 -3.78
CA VAL A 18 3.81 1.71 -4.22
C VAL A 18 4.40 1.19 -5.51
N GLU A 19 4.74 2.12 -6.41
CA GLU A 19 5.39 1.84 -7.68
C GLU A 19 6.62 2.74 -7.90
N TYR A 20 7.54 2.25 -8.73
CA TYR A 20 8.68 3.01 -9.22
C TYR A 20 9.55 3.67 -8.13
N GLY A 21 9.55 3.10 -6.93
CA GLY A 21 10.26 3.62 -5.76
C GLY A 21 9.56 4.78 -5.07
N GLN A 22 8.64 5.50 -5.72
CA GLN A 22 8.19 6.81 -5.23
C GLN A 22 6.70 7.10 -5.38
N GLU A 23 5.97 6.34 -6.19
CA GLU A 23 4.55 6.58 -6.43
C GLU A 23 3.70 5.85 -5.40
N CYS A 24 2.57 6.44 -5.04
CA CYS A 24 1.63 5.91 -4.06
C CYS A 24 0.23 5.82 -4.64
N TYR A 25 -0.41 4.70 -4.36
CA TYR A 25 -1.74 4.40 -4.87
C TYR A 25 -2.63 3.90 -3.76
N CYS A 26 -3.86 4.38 -3.71
CA CYS A 26 -4.85 4.00 -2.71
C CYS A 26 -6.09 3.42 -3.39
N GLY A 27 -6.76 2.44 -2.79
CA GLY A 27 -7.94 1.82 -3.40
C GLY A 27 -8.86 1.17 -2.39
N LYS A 28 -10.18 1.29 -2.60
CA LYS A 28 -11.15 0.55 -1.78
C LYS A 28 -11.30 -0.90 -2.24
N THR A 29 -11.04 -1.14 -3.53
CA THR A 29 -11.13 -2.44 -4.19
C THR A 29 -9.92 -2.60 -5.11
N LEU A 30 -9.60 -3.84 -5.44
CA LEU A 30 -8.65 -4.15 -6.51
C LEU A 30 -9.42 -4.28 -7.81
N ALA A 31 -8.83 -3.79 -8.89
CA ALA A 31 -9.41 -4.00 -10.20
C ALA A 31 -9.44 -5.50 -10.55
N PRO A 32 -10.48 -5.99 -11.22
CA PRO A 32 -10.62 -7.41 -11.57
C PRO A 32 -9.51 -7.91 -12.51
N THR A 33 -8.86 -7.00 -13.23
CA THR A 33 -7.71 -7.26 -14.09
C THR A 33 -6.39 -7.44 -13.31
N SER A 34 -6.40 -7.25 -11.98
CA SER A 34 -5.19 -7.29 -11.15
C SER A 34 -4.63 -8.71 -11.10
N LYS A 35 -3.49 -8.90 -11.76
CA LYS A 35 -2.78 -10.18 -11.74
C LYS A 35 -1.75 -10.21 -10.63
N ASN A 36 -1.74 -11.29 -9.87
CA ASN A 36 -0.69 -11.56 -8.90
C ASN A 36 0.62 -11.85 -9.66
N MET A 37 1.66 -11.11 -9.30
CA MET A 37 3.03 -11.32 -9.78
C MET A 37 3.93 -11.70 -8.62
N THR A 38 5.09 -12.25 -8.94
CA THR A 38 6.05 -12.68 -7.95
C THR A 38 6.68 -11.45 -7.29
N ALA A 39 6.83 -11.49 -5.96
CA ALA A 39 7.45 -10.39 -5.22
C ALA A 39 8.90 -10.09 -5.64
N THR A 40 9.56 -11.05 -6.31
CA THR A 40 10.90 -10.91 -6.88
C THR A 40 10.98 -9.82 -7.95
N ASP A 41 9.86 -9.49 -8.59
CA ASP A 41 9.83 -8.44 -9.60
C ASP A 41 9.66 -7.03 -9.01
N CYS A 42 9.34 -6.91 -7.72
CA CYS A 42 9.17 -5.64 -7.01
C CYS A 42 10.41 -5.33 -6.14
N LYS A 43 11.54 -5.04 -6.80
CA LYS A 43 12.86 -4.86 -6.13
C LYS A 43 13.43 -3.45 -6.17
N THR A 44 12.60 -2.43 -6.43
CA THR A 44 13.07 -1.03 -6.37
C THR A 44 13.12 -0.58 -4.91
N PRO A 45 14.28 -0.19 -4.38
CA PRO A 45 14.38 0.30 -3.00
C PRO A 45 13.58 1.59 -2.81
N CYS A 46 12.98 1.77 -1.63
CA CYS A 46 12.34 3.03 -1.30
C CYS A 46 13.42 4.12 -1.04
N PRO A 47 13.30 5.33 -1.59
CA PRO A 47 14.32 6.38 -1.44
C PRO A 47 14.41 6.94 -0.02
N GLY A 48 13.37 6.77 0.80
CA GLY A 48 13.41 7.12 2.23
C GLY A 48 13.79 5.96 3.15
N ASN A 49 13.87 4.74 2.65
CA ASN A 49 14.26 3.55 3.40
C ASN A 49 14.72 2.43 2.45
N SER A 50 16.03 2.32 2.23
CA SER A 50 16.60 1.35 1.28
C SER A 50 16.47 -0.12 1.72
N THR A 51 16.00 -0.38 2.94
CA THR A 51 15.69 -1.75 3.42
C THR A 51 14.30 -2.22 2.98
N GLU A 52 13.49 -1.31 2.46
CA GLU A 52 12.15 -1.57 1.96
C GLU A 52 12.11 -1.54 0.44
N TYR A 53 11.14 -2.27 -0.13
CA TYR A 53 10.90 -2.28 -1.56
C TYR A 53 9.60 -1.55 -1.91
N CYS A 54 9.73 -0.56 -2.77
CA CYS A 54 8.66 0.32 -3.24
C CYS A 54 8.26 0.01 -4.71
N GLY A 55 7.98 -1.26 -5.01
CA GLY A 55 7.55 -1.69 -6.35
C GLY A 55 8.68 -1.87 -7.36
N ALA A 56 8.37 -1.71 -8.64
CA ALA A 56 9.28 -1.58 -9.77
C ALA A 56 8.57 -0.91 -10.96
N GLY A 57 9.29 -0.62 -12.05
CA GLY A 57 8.65 -0.10 -13.27
C GLY A 57 7.55 -1.04 -13.75
N SER A 58 6.32 -0.52 -13.85
CA SER A 58 5.09 -1.26 -14.19
C SER A 58 4.67 -2.33 -13.17
N ARG A 59 5.22 -2.33 -11.95
CA ARG A 59 4.91 -3.32 -10.92
C ARG A 59 4.62 -2.70 -9.57
N LEU A 60 3.36 -2.81 -9.18
CA LEU A 60 2.84 -2.31 -7.93
C LEU A 60 3.12 -3.31 -6.80
N SER A 61 3.79 -2.87 -5.75
CA SER A 61 3.78 -3.59 -4.47
C SER A 61 2.50 -3.25 -3.73
N LEU A 62 1.56 -4.19 -3.64
CA LEU A 62 0.27 -4.00 -3.00
C LEU A 62 0.30 -4.42 -1.53
N TYR A 63 -0.36 -3.63 -0.70
CA TYR A 63 -0.57 -3.79 0.73
C TYR A 63 -2.04 -3.48 1.07
N TYR A 64 -2.46 -3.88 2.26
CA TYR A 64 -3.83 -3.64 2.74
C TYR A 64 -3.81 -3.51 4.26
N PHE A 65 -4.75 -2.72 4.77
CA PHE A 65 -4.96 -2.65 6.21
C PHE A 65 -5.77 -3.87 6.63
N SER A 66 -5.19 -4.70 7.50
CA SER A 66 -5.97 -5.72 8.20
C SER A 66 -6.92 -4.97 9.13
N ALA A 67 -8.22 -5.03 8.87
CA ALA A 67 -9.22 -4.57 9.82
C ALA A 67 -9.14 -5.47 11.07
N ASN A 68 -8.31 -5.09 12.05
CA ASN A 68 -8.62 -5.46 13.42
C ASN A 68 -9.78 -4.56 13.83
N SER A 69 -10.98 -5.11 13.69
CA SER A 69 -12.24 -4.53 14.14
C SER A 69 -12.11 -4.07 15.59
N THR A 70 -12.02 -2.77 15.81
CA THR A 70 -12.60 -2.06 16.95
C THR A 70 -12.49 -0.57 16.67
N ILE A 71 -13.54 -0.02 16.06
CA ILE A 71 -13.85 1.39 16.19
C ILE A 71 -14.17 1.58 17.68
N ALA A 72 -13.16 1.90 18.48
CA ALA A 72 -13.36 2.39 19.84
C ALA A 72 -13.38 3.92 19.76
N THR A 73 -14.57 4.47 19.49
CA THR A 73 -14.89 5.83 19.88
C THR A 73 -14.86 5.89 21.40
N THR A 74 -13.76 6.38 21.99
CA THR A 74 -13.79 7.10 23.28
C THR A 74 -12.43 7.75 23.55
N THR A 75 -12.47 9.08 23.57
CA THR A 75 -11.81 9.97 24.55
C THR A 75 -10.28 10.04 24.60
N ALA A 76 -9.79 11.27 24.44
CA ALA A 76 -8.42 11.69 24.60
C ALA A 76 -7.80 11.23 25.93
N ALA A 77 -6.69 10.50 25.86
CA ALA A 77 -5.45 10.73 26.62
C ALA A 77 -4.46 9.60 26.31
N ALA A 78 -3.25 10.01 25.91
CA ALA A 78 -1.98 9.28 25.97
C ALA A 78 -2.05 7.74 26.07
N GLN A 79 -1.78 7.04 24.97
CA GLN A 79 -1.04 5.77 25.02
C GLN A 79 -0.59 5.31 23.62
N ALA A 80 0.72 5.07 23.52
CA ALA A 80 1.50 4.32 22.54
C ALA A 80 0.88 4.05 21.16
N SER A 81 1.52 4.65 20.14
CA SER A 81 1.53 4.28 18.73
C SER A 81 0.99 2.87 18.43
N PRO A 82 -0.19 2.73 17.80
CA PRO A 82 -0.52 1.49 17.15
C PRO A 82 0.42 1.38 15.96
N THR A 83 1.53 0.65 16.11
CA THR A 83 2.15 0.00 14.96
C THR A 83 1.09 -0.96 14.42
N ALA A 84 0.21 -0.42 13.57
CA ALA A 84 -0.63 -1.18 12.69
C ALA A 84 0.30 -2.18 12.04
N LYS A 85 0.23 -3.45 12.46
CA LYS A 85 0.99 -4.52 11.85
C LYS A 85 0.47 -4.63 10.43
N MET A 86 1.10 -3.92 9.52
CA MET A 86 0.92 -4.03 8.09
C MET A 86 1.25 -5.48 7.73
N ARG A 87 0.21 -6.30 7.65
CA ARG A 87 0.37 -7.67 7.16
C ARG A 87 0.59 -7.54 5.67
N ARG A 88 1.82 -7.82 5.25
CA ARG A 88 2.21 -7.87 3.85
C ARG A 88 1.52 -9.09 3.21
N ALA A 89 0.38 -8.92 2.54
CA ALA A 89 0.05 -9.87 1.48
C ALA A 89 1.02 -9.53 0.36
N LYS A 90 2.06 -10.35 0.17
CA LYS A 90 2.94 -10.26 -0.98
C LYS A 90 2.10 -10.54 -2.23
N ARG A 91 1.45 -9.52 -2.76
CA ARG A 91 0.80 -9.54 -4.05
C ARG A 91 1.42 -8.41 -4.84
N ALA A 92 2.28 -8.74 -5.81
CA ALA A 92 2.59 -7.77 -6.85
C ALA A 92 1.38 -7.70 -7.78
N ALA A 93 0.94 -6.51 -8.15
CA ALA A 93 -0.15 -6.32 -9.12
C ALA A 93 0.41 -5.60 -10.35
N ASN A 94 -0.02 -6.01 -11.55
CA ASN A 94 0.34 -5.31 -12.78
C ASN A 94 -0.35 -3.94 -12.84
N LEU A 95 0.39 -2.89 -13.22
CA LEU A 95 -0.10 -1.50 -13.29
C LEU A 95 -1.33 -1.33 -14.19
N GLU A 96 -1.38 -2.07 -15.29
CA GLU A 96 -2.49 -2.01 -16.27
C GLU A 96 -3.85 -2.40 -15.69
N ALA A 97 -3.86 -3.03 -14.52
CA ALA A 97 -5.10 -3.35 -13.86
C ALA A 97 -5.62 -2.22 -12.97
N PHE A 98 -4.73 -1.57 -12.22
CA PHE A 98 -5.12 -0.67 -11.16
C PHE A 98 -5.58 0.71 -11.68
N MET A 99 -5.07 1.11 -12.85
CA MET A 99 -5.25 2.45 -13.44
C MET A 99 -6.60 2.67 -14.15
N ASP A 100 -7.25 1.64 -14.67
CA ASP A 100 -8.23 1.84 -15.75
C ASP A 100 -9.64 2.29 -15.31
N ARG A 101 -9.97 2.29 -14.00
CA ARG A 101 -11.38 2.53 -13.60
C ARG A 101 -11.67 3.40 -12.38
N TYR A 102 -10.67 3.87 -11.64
CA TYR A 102 -10.93 4.48 -10.31
C TYR A 102 -10.42 5.91 -10.10
N GLY A 103 -9.95 6.62 -11.13
CA GLY A 103 -9.73 8.08 -11.03
C GLY A 103 -8.82 8.49 -9.87
N LEU A 104 -7.67 7.84 -9.73
CA LEU A 104 -6.73 8.10 -8.65
C LEU A 104 -5.72 9.17 -9.07
N HIS A 105 -5.89 10.37 -8.49
CA HIS A 105 -4.93 11.45 -8.55
C HIS A 105 -3.60 10.99 -7.93
N GLY A 106 -2.55 10.98 -8.76
CA GLY A 106 -1.16 10.98 -8.32
C GLY A 106 -0.78 12.30 -7.67
#